data_AF-A0A2K1DWQ1-F1
#
_entry.id   AF-A0A2K1DWQ1-F1
#
_cell.length_a   1.000
_cell.length_b   1.000
_cell.length_c   1.000
_cell.angle_alpha   90.00
_cell.angle_beta   90.00
_cell.angle_gamma   90.00
#
_symmetry.space_group_name_H-M   'P 1'
#
loop_
_entity.id
_entity.type
_entity.pdbx_description
1 polymer ?
#
loop_
_entity_poly.entity_id
_entity_poly.type
_entity_poly.pdbx_seq_one_letter_code
_entity_poly.pdbx_strand_id
1 'polypeptide(L)'
;MVKKVLFSFAFSLIFLISFSQVGIGTTTPLSTLDINGNFSVKVVNLTGDGNGGTGTYVDIDDGVYISVSPQATDDEFRLPDATMFPGRVYIIRNIQDTVTAKISTSGGLLFSSGSTTNGATAVYLYEYAPGNDYKKSIIVLSDGANWTYFFGLF
;
A
#
# COMPACT_ATOMS: atom_id res chain seq x y z
N MET A 1 45.24 -4.69 -35.35
CA MET A 1 44.66 -3.68 -34.43
C MET A 1 43.18 -3.40 -34.74
N VAL A 2 42.82 -3.07 -35.99
CA VAL A 2 41.44 -2.75 -36.44
C VAL A 2 40.39 -3.83 -36.07
N LYS A 3 40.71 -5.12 -36.24
CA LYS A 3 39.77 -6.22 -35.93
C LYS A 3 39.35 -6.28 -34.45
N LYS A 4 40.24 -5.91 -33.51
CA LYS A 4 39.94 -5.89 -32.07
C LYS A 4 39.01 -4.71 -31.72
N VAL A 5 39.20 -3.56 -32.38
CA VAL A 5 38.37 -2.36 -32.18
C VAL A 5 36.96 -2.56 -32.73
N LEU A 6 36.83 -3.17 -33.92
CA LEU A 6 35.53 -3.44 -34.53
C LEU A 6 34.69 -4.42 -33.69
N PHE A 7 35.33 -5.45 -33.11
CA PHE A 7 34.67 -6.41 -32.23
C PHE A 7 34.17 -5.74 -30.93
N SER A 8 34.99 -4.87 -30.34
CA SER A 8 34.62 -4.11 -29.15
C SER A 8 33.45 -3.16 -29.42
N PHE A 9 33.40 -2.55 -30.60
CA PHE A 9 32.33 -1.65 -30.99
C PHE A 9 31.01 -2.40 -31.20
N ALA A 10 31.04 -3.54 -31.89
CA ALA A 10 29.86 -4.38 -32.08
C ALA A 10 29.29 -4.91 -30.75
N PHE A 11 30.14 -5.32 -29.81
CA PHE A 11 29.73 -5.78 -28.48
C PHE A 11 29.03 -4.67 -27.66
N SER A 12 29.45 -3.41 -27.84
CA SER A 12 28.83 -2.26 -27.17
C SER A 12 27.42 -1.94 -27.69
N LEU A 13 27.11 -2.23 -28.96
CA LEU A 13 25.78 -1.97 -29.52
C LEU A 13 24.70 -2.92 -28.98
N ILE A 14 25.08 -4.10 -28.46
CA ILE A 14 24.14 -5.11 -27.97
C ILE A 14 23.50 -4.71 -26.63
N PHE A 15 24.14 -3.81 -25.87
CA PHE A 15 23.58 -3.30 -24.61
C PHE A 15 22.49 -2.21 -24.84
N LEU A 16 22.38 -1.67 -26.06
CA LEU A 16 21.42 -0.63 -26.41
C LEU A 16 19.99 -1.17 -26.65
N ILE A 17 19.80 -2.49 -26.65
CA ILE A 17 18.50 -3.18 -26.86
C ILE A 17 17.91 -3.78 -25.57
N SER A 18 18.34 -3.29 -24.41
CA SER A 18 17.82 -3.73 -23.10
C SER A 18 16.43 -3.15 -22.84
N PHE A 19 15.35 -3.92 -23.04
CA PHE A 19 13.99 -3.51 -22.62
C PHE A 19 13.81 -3.65 -21.09
N SER A 20 13.06 -2.74 -20.48
CA SER A 20 12.61 -2.88 -19.09
C SER A 20 11.45 -3.88 -19.03
N GLN A 21 11.62 -5.02 -18.34
CA GLN A 21 10.61 -6.09 -18.30
C GLN A 21 9.54 -5.91 -17.20
N VAL A 22 9.79 -5.07 -16.19
CA VAL A 22 8.90 -4.89 -15.03
C VAL A 22 8.29 -3.49 -14.93
N GLY A 23 8.67 -2.56 -15.82
CA GLY A 23 7.92 -1.32 -16.00
C GLY A 23 7.94 -0.32 -14.86
N ILE A 24 9.02 -0.22 -14.08
CA ILE A 24 9.12 0.78 -13.00
C ILE A 24 9.13 2.19 -13.62
N GLY A 25 7.98 2.86 -13.51
CA GLY A 25 7.79 4.29 -13.75
C GLY A 25 7.65 4.74 -15.21
N THR A 26 7.47 3.87 -16.22
CA THR A 26 7.63 4.36 -17.61
C THR A 26 7.31 3.43 -18.79
N THR A 27 7.45 4.04 -19.98
CA THR A 27 6.77 3.97 -21.28
C THR A 27 7.12 2.78 -22.15
N THR A 28 7.05 1.60 -21.56
CA THR A 28 6.21 0.54 -22.15
C THR A 28 6.25 -0.66 -21.21
N PRO A 29 5.44 -0.75 -20.15
CA PRO A 29 5.18 -2.02 -19.47
C PRO A 29 3.96 -2.64 -20.18
N LEU A 30 4.02 -3.63 -21.06
CA LEU A 30 4.90 -4.78 -21.37
C LEU A 30 4.61 -6.06 -20.61
N SER A 31 4.13 -6.02 -19.36
CA SER A 31 4.13 -7.16 -18.43
C SER A 31 5.52 -7.84 -18.39
N THR A 32 6.11 -8.12 -17.25
CA THR A 32 5.76 -9.31 -16.49
C THR A 32 6.67 -9.28 -15.28
N LEU A 33 6.07 -9.28 -14.11
CA LEU A 33 6.74 -9.67 -12.90
C LEU A 33 6.31 -11.11 -12.62
N ASP A 34 7.18 -12.07 -12.91
CA ASP A 34 7.03 -13.47 -12.51
C ASP A 34 8.08 -13.79 -11.44
N ILE A 35 7.62 -14.37 -10.33
CA ILE A 35 8.46 -14.72 -9.19
C ILE A 35 8.30 -16.22 -8.96
N ASN A 36 9.33 -16.98 -9.35
CA ASN A 36 9.44 -18.38 -8.98
C ASN A 36 10.01 -18.51 -7.55
N GLY A 37 9.20 -18.14 -6.56
CA GLY A 37 9.57 -18.06 -5.15
C GLY A 37 8.61 -17.19 -4.34
N ASN A 38 9.06 -16.67 -3.20
CA ASN A 38 8.26 -15.76 -2.36
C ASN A 38 8.50 -14.29 -2.73
N PHE A 39 7.42 -13.49 -2.72
CA PHE A 39 7.52 -12.03 -2.74
C PHE A 39 7.49 -11.49 -1.31
N SER A 40 8.61 -10.94 -0.85
CA SER A 40 8.70 -10.28 0.46
C SER A 40 8.59 -8.77 0.27
N VAL A 41 7.76 -8.14 1.08
CA VAL A 41 7.56 -6.68 1.08
C VAL A 41 8.04 -6.07 2.39
N LYS A 42 8.38 -4.79 2.34
CA LYS A 42 8.74 -4.04 3.54
C LYS A 42 7.56 -4.01 4.52
N VAL A 43 7.87 -4.37 5.77
CA VAL A 43 6.98 -4.25 6.92
C VAL A 43 7.31 -2.95 7.65
N VAL A 44 6.29 -2.13 7.89
CA VAL A 44 6.39 -0.91 8.69
C VAL A 44 5.54 -1.08 9.95
N ASN A 45 6.05 -0.59 11.07
CA ASN A 45 5.31 -0.54 12.33
C ASN A 45 5.07 0.93 12.68
N LEU A 46 3.80 1.30 12.85
CA LEU A 46 3.39 2.65 13.23
C LEU A 46 2.73 2.60 14.60
N THR A 47 3.23 3.40 15.53
CA THR A 47 2.63 3.57 16.86
C THR A 47 1.69 4.77 16.81
N GLY A 48 0.47 4.60 17.34
CA GLY A 48 -0.50 5.69 17.45
C GLY A 48 -0.01 6.80 18.38
N ASP A 49 -0.56 7.99 18.21
CA ASP A 49 -0.18 9.17 18.98
C ASP A 49 -0.84 9.25 20.37
N GLY A 50 -1.80 8.36 20.66
CA GLY A 50 -2.51 8.29 21.94
C GLY A 50 -3.63 9.32 22.09
N ASN A 51 -4.04 9.99 21.00
CA ASN A 51 -5.02 11.06 21.03
C ASN A 51 -6.45 10.63 20.71
N GLY A 52 -6.68 9.36 20.38
CA GLY A 52 -8.00 8.77 20.16
C GLY A 52 -8.82 9.44 19.07
N GLY A 53 -8.16 9.85 17.98
CA GLY A 53 -8.80 10.44 16.80
C GLY A 53 -9.17 11.93 16.95
N THR A 54 -8.63 12.63 17.94
CA THR A 54 -8.92 14.06 18.23
C THR A 54 -8.15 15.06 17.34
N GLY A 55 -8.13 14.81 16.02
CA GLY A 55 -7.60 15.77 15.03
C GLY A 55 -6.08 15.73 14.82
N THR A 56 -5.37 14.82 15.49
CA THR A 56 -3.99 14.43 15.20
C THR A 56 -3.98 13.05 14.54
N TYR A 57 -2.91 12.75 13.78
CA TYR A 57 -2.81 11.53 12.98
C TYR A 57 -1.34 11.13 12.79
N VAL A 58 -1.14 9.85 12.46
CA VAL A 58 0.13 9.29 12.01
C VAL A 58 0.00 8.96 10.51
N ASP A 59 0.82 9.57 9.67
CA ASP A 59 0.75 9.35 8.21
C ASP A 59 1.29 7.96 7.81
N ILE A 60 0.66 7.35 6.78
CA ILE A 60 1.08 6.10 6.14
C ILE A 60 1.69 6.45 4.77
N ASP A 61 3.00 6.60 4.69
CA ASP A 61 3.69 7.02 3.45
C ASP A 61 4.73 6.01 2.92
N ASP A 62 4.99 4.93 3.67
CA ASP A 62 6.08 3.99 3.42
C ASP A 62 5.65 2.53 3.63
N GLY A 63 6.22 1.63 2.83
CA GLY A 63 5.99 0.18 2.89
C GLY A 63 4.73 -0.29 2.16
N VAL A 64 4.46 -1.59 2.27
CA VAL A 64 3.23 -2.23 1.77
C VAL A 64 2.47 -2.86 2.92
N TYR A 65 3.16 -3.61 3.79
CA TYR A 65 2.55 -4.17 4.99
C TYR A 65 2.76 -3.23 6.18
N ILE A 66 1.67 -2.72 6.73
CA ILE A 66 1.67 -1.73 7.79
C ILE A 66 1.02 -2.34 9.04
N SER A 67 1.81 -2.52 10.08
CA SER A 67 1.31 -2.85 11.41
C SER A 67 1.03 -1.56 12.15
N VAL A 68 -0.25 -1.29 12.43
CA VAL A 68 -0.65 -0.14 13.23
C VAL A 68 -0.90 -0.57 14.67
N SER A 69 -0.36 0.21 15.61
CA SER A 69 -0.43 -0.04 17.04
C SER A 69 -1.04 1.18 17.74
N PRO A 70 -2.38 1.35 17.70
CA PRO A 70 -3.05 2.44 18.39
C PRO A 70 -2.74 2.41 19.90
N GLN A 71 -2.58 3.57 20.53
CA GLN A 71 -2.33 3.74 21.96
C GLN A 71 -3.57 4.24 22.72
N ALA A 72 -4.51 4.87 22.01
CA ALA A 72 -5.87 5.14 22.47
C ALA A 72 -6.90 4.71 21.41
N THR A 73 -8.14 4.47 21.85
CA THR A 73 -9.23 4.05 20.96
C THR A 73 -9.44 5.08 19.87
N ASP A 74 -9.45 4.64 18.63
CA ASP A 74 -9.61 5.45 17.42
C ASP A 74 -8.43 6.35 17.08
N ASP A 75 -7.22 6.06 17.58
CA ASP A 75 -5.98 6.66 17.07
C ASP A 75 -5.94 6.58 15.53
N GLU A 76 -5.64 7.71 14.92
CA GLU A 76 -5.81 7.91 13.49
C GLU A 76 -4.52 7.65 12.72
N PHE A 77 -4.58 6.72 11.76
CA PHE A 77 -3.53 6.46 10.79
C PHE A 77 -4.03 6.86 9.41
N ARG A 78 -3.33 7.78 8.76
CA ARG A 78 -3.85 8.49 7.58
C ARG A 78 -3.15 8.05 6.31
N LEU A 79 -3.94 7.53 5.37
CA LEU A 79 -3.51 7.30 4.00
C LEU A 79 -3.23 8.62 3.27
N PRO A 80 -2.31 8.64 2.30
CA PRO A 80 -2.07 9.82 1.50
C PRO A 80 -3.24 10.07 0.53
N ASP A 81 -3.22 11.21 -0.15
CA ASP A 81 -4.24 11.56 -1.14
C ASP A 81 -4.25 10.52 -2.27
N ALA A 82 -5.38 9.82 -2.43
CA ALA A 82 -5.55 8.80 -3.45
C ALA A 82 -5.24 9.32 -4.87
N THR A 83 -5.56 10.58 -5.14
CA THR A 83 -5.40 11.22 -6.46
C THR A 83 -3.94 11.40 -6.86
N MET A 84 -3.04 11.49 -5.88
CA MET A 84 -1.60 11.66 -6.11
C MET A 84 -0.85 10.33 -6.25
N PHE A 85 -1.48 9.21 -5.90
CA PHE A 85 -0.84 7.90 -5.87
C PHE A 85 -1.70 6.78 -6.50
N PRO A 86 -2.08 6.89 -7.77
CA PRO A 86 -2.83 5.84 -8.47
C PRO A 86 -2.10 4.49 -8.42
N GLY A 87 -2.83 3.40 -8.14
CA GLY A 87 -2.31 2.04 -8.10
C GLY A 87 -1.51 1.67 -6.84
N ARG A 88 -1.37 2.59 -5.87
CA ARG A 88 -0.71 2.32 -4.59
C ARG A 88 -1.51 1.31 -3.77
N VAL A 89 -0.82 0.36 -3.15
CA VAL A 89 -1.41 -0.73 -2.35
C VAL A 89 -0.81 -0.74 -0.96
N TYR A 90 -1.68 -0.88 0.04
CA TYR A 90 -1.29 -1.19 1.41
C TYR A 90 -2.08 -2.39 1.94
N ILE A 91 -1.40 -3.21 2.76
CA ILE A 91 -2.00 -4.18 3.67
C ILE A 91 -1.84 -3.58 5.06
N ILE A 92 -2.93 -3.25 5.74
CA ILE A 92 -2.90 -2.59 7.03
C ILE A 92 -3.52 -3.52 8.06
N ARG A 93 -2.82 -3.75 9.18
CA ARG A 93 -3.29 -4.57 10.29
C ARG A 93 -3.18 -3.82 11.60
N ASN A 94 -4.29 -3.73 12.33
CA ASN A 94 -4.26 -3.39 13.74
C ASN A 94 -3.71 -4.58 14.54
N ILE A 95 -2.51 -4.40 15.12
CA ILE A 95 -1.83 -5.42 15.92
C ILE A 95 -2.18 -5.35 17.41
N GLN A 96 -2.97 -4.38 17.84
CA GLN A 96 -3.48 -4.29 19.20
C GLN A 96 -4.72 -5.15 19.38
N ASP A 97 -4.85 -5.78 20.54
CA ASP A 97 -5.97 -6.67 20.86
C ASP A 97 -7.09 -5.97 21.63
N THR A 98 -6.84 -4.78 22.16
CA THR A 98 -7.79 -4.07 23.04
C THR A 98 -8.11 -2.65 22.61
N VAL A 99 -7.51 -2.18 21.52
CA VAL A 99 -7.64 -0.79 21.06
C VAL A 99 -7.98 -0.75 19.57
N THR A 100 -9.10 -0.14 19.18
CA THR A 100 -9.46 0.14 17.77
C THR A 100 -8.51 1.15 17.15
N ALA A 101 -8.12 0.92 15.89
CA ALA A 101 -7.45 1.91 15.06
C ALA A 101 -8.44 2.53 14.06
N LYS A 102 -8.30 3.83 13.80
CA LYS A 102 -9.03 4.54 12.75
C LYS A 102 -8.10 4.74 11.55
N ILE A 103 -8.53 4.31 10.37
CA ILE A 103 -7.84 4.56 9.11
C ILE A 103 -8.60 5.63 8.34
N SER A 104 -7.92 6.73 8.03
CA SER A 104 -8.49 7.84 7.26
C SER A 104 -7.69 8.08 5.98
N THR A 105 -8.09 9.08 5.20
CA THR A 105 -7.34 9.52 4.02
C THR A 105 -7.21 11.05 4.01
N SER A 106 -6.07 11.57 3.55
CA SER A 106 -5.87 13.01 3.37
C SER A 106 -6.56 13.55 2.10
N GLY A 107 -6.97 12.67 1.17
CA GLY A 107 -7.69 13.02 -0.05
C GLY A 107 -8.32 11.81 -0.74
N GLY A 108 -9.39 12.04 -1.50
CA GLY A 108 -10.30 10.97 -1.95
C GLY A 108 -11.18 10.42 -0.84
N LEU A 109 -11.97 9.38 -1.14
CA LEU A 109 -12.80 8.64 -0.18
C LEU A 109 -12.42 7.16 -0.11
N LEU A 110 -12.91 6.46 0.92
CA LEU A 110 -12.74 5.03 1.15
C LEU A 110 -14.03 4.28 0.76
N PHE A 111 -13.97 3.47 -0.30
CA PHE A 111 -15.06 2.61 -0.74
C PHE A 111 -14.77 1.16 -0.34
N SER A 112 -15.76 0.48 0.25
CA SER A 112 -15.65 -0.98 0.37
C SER A 112 -15.74 -1.60 -1.02
N SER A 113 -15.09 -2.75 -1.23
CA SER A 113 -15.09 -3.46 -2.52
C SER A 113 -16.48 -3.82 -3.06
N GLY A 114 -17.51 -3.84 -2.21
CA GLY A 114 -18.90 -4.06 -2.60
C GLY A 114 -19.76 -2.80 -2.73
N SER A 115 -19.21 -1.60 -2.55
CA SER A 115 -19.95 -0.33 -2.54
C SER A 115 -19.47 0.60 -3.64
N THR A 116 -20.42 1.21 -4.37
CA THR A 116 -20.14 2.18 -5.44
C THR A 116 -20.74 3.57 -5.18
N THR A 117 -21.55 3.74 -4.12
CA THR A 117 -22.41 4.92 -3.99
C THR A 117 -22.27 5.70 -2.68
N ASN A 118 -21.45 5.25 -1.73
CA ASN A 118 -21.20 5.98 -0.47
C ASN A 118 -19.77 5.76 0.02
N GLY A 119 -18.85 6.62 -0.40
CA GLY A 119 -17.47 6.61 0.10
C GLY A 119 -17.40 7.19 1.52
N ALA A 120 -16.62 6.57 2.38
CA ALA A 120 -16.37 7.03 3.74
C ALA A 120 -15.09 7.88 3.81
N THR A 121 -14.98 8.75 4.81
CA THR A 121 -13.72 9.47 5.10
C THR A 121 -12.81 8.69 6.04
N ALA A 122 -13.34 7.66 6.71
CA ALA A 122 -12.58 6.76 7.57
C ALA A 122 -13.21 5.37 7.63
N VAL A 123 -12.38 4.38 7.97
CA VAL A 123 -12.75 3.01 8.31
C VAL A 123 -12.06 2.59 9.60
N TYR A 124 -12.66 1.68 10.36
CA TYR A 124 -12.14 1.27 11.66
C TYR A 124 -11.63 -0.17 11.61
N LEU A 125 -10.44 -0.38 12.16
CA LEU A 125 -9.84 -1.69 12.39
C LEU A 125 -10.01 -2.03 13.87
N TYR A 126 -11.10 -2.72 14.18
CA TYR A 126 -11.54 -2.96 15.55
C TYR A 126 -10.56 -3.82 16.36
N GLU A 127 -10.56 -3.62 17.68
CA GLU A 127 -9.88 -4.51 18.61
C GLU A 127 -10.42 -5.95 18.56
N TYR A 128 -9.72 -6.88 19.21
CA TYR A 128 -10.24 -8.21 19.41
C TYR A 128 -11.33 -8.19 20.48
N ALA A 129 -12.49 -8.78 20.18
CA ALA A 129 -13.44 -9.20 21.21
C ALA A 129 -13.79 -10.70 21.03
N PRO A 130 -13.94 -11.51 22.08
CA PRO A 130 -14.20 -12.93 21.89
C PRO A 130 -15.45 -13.21 21.04
N GLY A 131 -15.31 -13.90 19.90
CA GLY A 131 -16.44 -14.45 19.13
C GLY A 131 -16.96 -13.67 17.91
N ASN A 132 -16.34 -12.58 17.46
CA ASN A 132 -16.65 -12.00 16.14
C ASN A 132 -15.44 -12.05 15.18
N ASP A 133 -15.70 -12.11 13.88
CA ASP A 133 -14.70 -11.88 12.84
C ASP A 133 -14.40 -10.38 12.77
N TYR A 134 -13.35 -9.93 13.44
CA TYR A 134 -13.01 -8.52 13.42
C TYR A 134 -12.28 -8.15 12.15
N LYS A 135 -12.75 -7.06 11.59
CA LYS A 135 -12.16 -6.24 10.54
C LYS A 135 -10.81 -5.64 10.97
N LYS A 136 -9.90 -6.41 11.59
CA LYS A 136 -8.58 -5.95 12.07
C LYS A 136 -7.60 -5.67 10.94
N SER A 137 -7.90 -6.12 9.74
CA SER A 137 -7.01 -6.00 8.59
C SER A 137 -7.78 -5.60 7.34
N ILE A 138 -7.18 -4.71 6.59
CA ILE A 138 -7.65 -4.31 5.27
C ILE A 138 -6.54 -4.40 4.25
N ILE A 139 -6.92 -4.65 3.01
CA ILE A 139 -6.13 -4.26 1.86
C ILE A 139 -6.80 -3.07 1.23
N VAL A 140 -6.01 -2.06 0.88
CA VAL A 140 -6.49 -0.81 0.30
C VAL A 140 -5.67 -0.46 -0.93
N LEU A 141 -6.36 -0.12 -2.01
CA LEU A 141 -5.78 0.20 -3.32
C LEU A 141 -6.32 1.53 -3.81
N SER A 142 -5.44 2.41 -4.28
CA SER A 142 -5.86 3.66 -4.93
C SER A 142 -6.25 3.39 -6.39
N ASP A 143 -7.43 3.86 -6.79
CA ASP A 143 -7.86 3.87 -8.19
C ASP A 143 -7.47 5.17 -8.94
N GLY A 144 -6.74 6.07 -8.26
CA GLY A 144 -6.37 7.39 -8.79
C GLY A 144 -7.39 8.49 -8.52
N ALA A 145 -8.50 8.19 -7.85
CA ALA A 145 -9.46 9.16 -7.33
C ALA A 145 -9.81 8.90 -5.86
N ASN A 146 -9.96 7.64 -5.50
CA ASN A 146 -10.39 7.13 -4.21
C ASN A 146 -9.58 5.90 -3.82
N TRP A 147 -9.75 5.48 -2.57
CA TRP A 147 -9.25 4.23 -2.04
C TRP A 147 -10.36 3.17 -2.06
N THR A 148 -10.14 2.03 -2.70
CA THR A 148 -10.98 0.85 -2.56
C THR A 148 -10.37 -0.09 -1.54
N TYR A 149 -11.14 -0.56 -0.56
CA TYR A 149 -10.65 -1.45 0.47
C TYR A 149 -11.44 -2.77 0.57
N PHE A 150 -10.74 -3.79 1.05
CA PHE A 150 -11.23 -5.16 1.28
C PHE A 150 -10.96 -5.52 2.73
N PHE A 151 -11.98 -5.96 3.48
CA PHE A 151 -11.79 -6.48 4.84
C PHE A 151 -11.35 -7.93 4.79
N GLY A 152 -10.23 -8.23 5.46
CA GLY A 152 -9.68 -9.58 5.53
C GLY A 152 -9.22 -10.13 4.18
N LEU A 153 -8.12 -10.86 4.17
CA LEU A 153 -7.90 -11.88 3.16
C LEU A 153 -7.60 -13.19 3.89
N PHE A 154 -8.48 -14.15 3.61
CA PHE A 154 -8.52 -15.58 3.97
C PHE A 154 -8.77 -15.92 5.45
#